data_AF-A0A957NLD4-F1
#
_entry.id   AF-A0A957NLD4-F1
#
_cell.length_a   1.000
_cell.length_b   1.000
_cell.length_c   1.000
_cell.angle_alpha   90.00
_cell.angle_beta   90.00
_cell.angle_gamma   90.00
#
_symmetry.space_group_name_H-M   'P 1'
#
loop_
_entity.id
_entity.type
_entity.pdbx_description
1 polymer ?
#
loop_
_entity_poly.entity_id
_entity_poly.type
_entity_poly.pdbx_seq_one_letter_code
_entity_poly.pdbx_strand_id
1 'polypeptide(L)'
;MAHSPLLNTLLALGYDSSIYELSPQVLPTPEPWVRSDLLAVLAQRAAWQKRQRELHVYYYRINQTIAYPLPVCTRPASLPAGIPKRSWYPWLIWLLWTLEERWRTLHAAWRMLDDEEAGLLLQQELAALDQWQSFTNWNNEVGLPTGHLAACLAYFLR
;
A
#
# COMPACT_ATOMS: atom_id res chain seq x y z
N MET A 1 20.70 -16.45 -43.17
CA MET A 1 20.51 -15.18 -42.44
C MET A 1 19.62 -15.49 -41.23
N ALA A 2 20.18 -15.39 -40.03
CA ALA A 2 19.50 -15.82 -38.80
C ALA A 2 18.44 -14.79 -38.39
N HIS A 3 17.20 -15.26 -38.21
CA HIS A 3 16.13 -14.46 -37.62
C HIS A 3 16.48 -14.17 -36.15
N SER A 4 16.67 -12.90 -35.82
CA SER A 4 16.89 -12.47 -34.44
C SER A 4 15.58 -12.62 -33.64
N PRO A 5 15.53 -13.43 -32.56
CA PRO A 5 14.32 -13.61 -31.76
C PRO A 5 13.89 -12.34 -31.01
N LEU A 6 14.73 -11.30 -31.00
CA LEU A 6 14.46 -10.03 -30.31
C LEU A 6 13.47 -9.14 -31.06
N LEU A 7 13.23 -9.36 -32.35
CA LEU A 7 12.26 -8.58 -33.13
C LEU A 7 10.80 -8.94 -32.80
N ASN A 8 10.54 -10.09 -32.20
CA ASN A 8 9.18 -10.52 -31.82
C ASN A 8 8.73 -10.01 -30.44
N THR A 9 9.62 -9.36 -29.66
CA THR A 9 9.29 -8.92 -28.29
C THR A 9 8.70 -7.51 -28.22
N LEU A 10 8.71 -6.75 -29.34
CA LEU A 10 8.07 -5.43 -29.43
C LEU A 10 6.59 -5.50 -29.80
N LEU A 11 6.05 -6.70 -30.06
CA LEU A 11 4.62 -6.95 -30.31
C LEU A 11 3.82 -7.30 -29.04
N ALA A 12 4.29 -6.93 -27.85
CA ALA A 12 3.68 -7.41 -26.61
C ALA A 12 2.48 -6.61 -26.11
N LEU A 13 2.26 -5.37 -26.54
CA LEU A 13 1.02 -4.61 -26.28
C LEU A 13 0.76 -3.72 -27.50
N GLY A 14 -0.33 -3.94 -28.23
CA GLY A 14 -0.68 -3.21 -29.45
C GLY A 14 -1.16 -1.77 -29.22
N TYR A 15 -0.67 -1.09 -28.17
CA TYR A 15 -1.04 0.28 -27.81
C TYR A 15 0.08 0.92 -26.97
N ASP A 16 0.07 2.25 -26.89
CA ASP A 16 0.99 3.01 -26.04
C ASP A 16 0.70 2.71 -24.56
N SER A 17 1.62 2.01 -23.89
CA SER A 17 1.49 1.68 -22.46
C SER A 17 1.41 2.90 -21.53
N SER A 18 1.82 4.08 -21.99
CA SER A 18 1.66 5.33 -21.23
C SER A 18 0.23 5.88 -21.27
N ILE A 19 -0.64 5.33 -22.13
CA ILE A 19 -2.04 5.73 -22.29
C ILE A 19 -2.94 4.48 -22.29
N TYR A 20 -2.90 3.76 -21.17
CA TYR A 20 -3.67 2.52 -20.95
C TYR A 20 -5.17 2.67 -21.23
N GLU A 21 -5.73 3.84 -20.95
CA GLU A 21 -7.16 4.17 -21.15
C GLU A 21 -7.61 4.14 -22.62
N LEU A 22 -6.67 4.28 -23.57
CA LEU A 22 -6.93 4.19 -25.01
C LEU A 22 -6.66 2.80 -25.57
N SER A 23 -6.34 1.82 -24.72
CA SER A 23 -6.10 0.46 -25.18
C SER A 23 -7.38 -0.10 -25.81
N PRO A 24 -7.33 -0.61 -27.06
CA PRO A 24 -8.48 -1.26 -27.69
C PRO A 24 -8.88 -2.57 -26.97
N GLN A 25 -8.04 -3.07 -26.07
CA GLN A 25 -8.30 -4.23 -25.22
C GLN A 25 -9.03 -3.85 -23.93
N VAL A 26 -8.99 -2.58 -23.54
CA VAL A 26 -9.72 -2.04 -22.39
C VAL A 26 -11.05 -1.53 -22.94
N LEU A 27 -12.07 -2.38 -22.88
CA LEU A 27 -13.43 -1.95 -23.20
C LEU A 27 -13.82 -0.87 -22.18
N PRO A 28 -14.23 0.33 -22.60
CA PRO A 28 -14.77 1.31 -21.67
C PRO A 28 -15.94 0.68 -20.91
N THR A 29 -15.88 0.68 -19.58
CA THR A 29 -17.01 0.26 -18.76
C THR A 29 -18.22 1.10 -19.17
N PRO A 30 -19.34 0.48 -19.58
CA PRO A 30 -20.43 1.18 -20.26
C PRO A 30 -21.19 2.14 -19.36
N GLU A 31 -21.08 2.00 -18.03
CA GLU A 31 -21.77 2.86 -17.07
C GLU A 31 -20.78 3.72 -16.27
N PRO A 32 -21.05 5.04 -16.15
CA PRO A 32 -20.25 5.92 -15.31
C PRO A 32 -20.47 5.55 -13.83
N TRP A 33 -19.40 5.62 -13.04
CA TRP A 33 -19.48 5.40 -11.60
C TRP A 33 -20.42 6.41 -10.95
N VAL A 34 -21.34 5.91 -10.13
CA VAL A 34 -22.18 6.75 -9.26
C VAL A 34 -21.70 6.67 -7.81
N ARG A 35 -22.12 7.62 -6.99
CA ARG A 35 -21.71 7.71 -5.58
C ARG A 35 -21.99 6.41 -4.80
N SER A 36 -23.10 5.73 -5.09
CA SER A 36 -23.43 4.45 -4.45
C SER A 36 -22.39 3.37 -4.71
N ASP A 37 -21.80 3.32 -5.91
CA ASP A 37 -20.79 2.33 -6.27
C ASP A 37 -19.51 2.56 -5.46
N LEU A 38 -19.11 3.83 -5.33
CA LEU A 38 -17.96 4.21 -4.51
C LEU A 38 -18.17 3.80 -3.04
N LEU A 39 -19.33 4.08 -2.48
CA LEU A 39 -19.65 3.73 -1.08
C LEU A 39 -19.71 2.21 -0.90
N ALA A 40 -20.23 1.46 -1.87
CA ALA A 40 -20.26 0.00 -1.83
C ALA A 40 -18.84 -0.59 -1.87
N VAL A 41 -17.95 -0.08 -2.73
CA VAL A 41 -16.55 -0.50 -2.78
C VAL A 41 -15.82 -0.14 -1.50
N LEU A 42 -16.06 1.06 -0.95
CA LEU A 42 -15.49 1.46 0.33
C LEU A 42 -15.94 0.52 1.46
N ALA A 43 -17.22 0.20 1.54
CA ALA A 43 -17.76 -0.73 2.53
C ALA A 43 -17.12 -2.13 2.39
N GLN A 44 -16.98 -2.63 1.16
CA GLN A 44 -16.33 -3.92 0.89
C GLN A 44 -14.86 -3.92 1.34
N ARG A 45 -14.11 -2.86 1.00
CA ARG A 45 -12.70 -2.72 1.38
C ARG A 45 -12.53 -2.57 2.88
N ALA A 46 -13.36 -1.76 3.53
CA ALA A 46 -13.37 -1.60 4.97
C ALA A 46 -13.64 -2.95 5.66
N ALA A 47 -14.67 -3.67 5.25
CA ALA A 47 -14.98 -4.99 5.79
C ALA A 47 -13.81 -5.98 5.61
N TRP A 48 -13.09 -5.93 4.48
CA TRP A 48 -11.88 -6.74 4.29
C TRP A 48 -10.76 -6.34 5.26
N GLN A 49 -10.50 -5.04 5.42
CA GLN A 49 -9.48 -4.51 6.33
C GLN A 49 -9.78 -4.89 7.79
N LYS A 50 -11.02 -4.71 8.26
CA LYS A 50 -11.40 -5.04 9.65
C LYS A 50 -11.20 -6.51 10.02
N ARG A 51 -11.29 -7.42 9.04
CA ARG A 51 -11.04 -8.86 9.25
C ARG A 51 -9.56 -9.25 9.25
N GLN A 52 -8.66 -8.39 8.79
CA GLN A 52 -7.24 -8.72 8.72
C GLN A 52 -6.64 -8.83 10.12
N ARG A 53 -5.82 -9.87 10.33
CA ARG A 53 -4.96 -10.03 11.51
C ARG A 53 -3.50 -9.74 11.20
N GLU A 54 -3.17 -9.66 9.92
CA GLU A 54 -1.84 -9.40 9.42
C GLU A 54 -1.91 -8.39 8.27
N LEU A 55 -0.88 -7.55 8.17
CA LEU A 55 -0.63 -6.68 7.04
C LEU A 55 0.33 -7.36 6.09
N HIS A 56 -0.12 -7.66 4.87
CA HIS A 56 0.71 -8.29 3.86
C HIS A 56 1.34 -7.22 2.96
N VAL A 57 2.66 -7.11 3.01
CA VAL A 57 3.42 -6.11 2.25
C VAL A 57 4.20 -6.82 1.14
N TYR A 58 3.85 -6.51 -0.10
CA TYR A 58 4.57 -7.02 -1.27
C TYR A 58 5.74 -6.10 -1.63
N TYR A 59 6.96 -6.63 -1.52
CA TYR A 59 8.17 -5.92 -1.85
C TYR A 59 8.63 -6.28 -3.26
N TYR A 60 8.15 -5.56 -4.26
CA TYR A 60 8.33 -5.95 -5.66
C TYR A 60 9.80 -6.13 -6.09
N ARG A 61 10.75 -5.35 -5.54
CA ARG A 61 12.17 -5.46 -5.95
C ARG A 61 12.87 -6.71 -5.44
N ILE A 62 12.33 -7.34 -4.41
CA ILE A 62 12.82 -8.61 -3.86
C ILE A 62 11.86 -9.77 -4.19
N ASN A 63 10.71 -9.48 -4.80
CA ASN A 63 9.67 -10.45 -5.17
C ASN A 63 9.24 -11.33 -3.98
N GLN A 64 9.00 -10.70 -2.83
CA GLN A 64 8.57 -11.37 -1.60
C GLN A 64 7.42 -10.62 -0.95
N THR A 65 6.47 -11.37 -0.38
CA THR A 65 5.44 -10.84 0.50
C THR A 65 5.80 -11.14 1.94
N ILE A 66 5.78 -10.12 2.80
CA ILE A 66 6.03 -10.27 4.23
C ILE A 66 4.74 -9.92 4.97
N ALA A 67 4.33 -10.78 5.90
CA ALA A 67 3.21 -10.55 6.79
C ALA A 67 3.70 -9.92 8.11
N TYR A 68 3.03 -8.86 8.54
CA TYR A 68 3.25 -8.22 9.84
C TYR A 68 1.98 -8.35 10.69
N PRO A 69 2.04 -8.76 11.95
CA PRO A 69 0.86 -8.81 12.79
C PRO A 69 0.24 -7.40 12.94
N LEU A 70 -1.08 -7.33 12.95
CA LEU A 70 -1.84 -6.10 13.19
C LEU A 70 -2.32 -6.04 14.66
N PRO A 71 -2.23 -4.88 15.32
CA PRO A 71 -1.56 -3.66 14.87
C PRO A 71 -0.03 -3.85 14.79
N VAL A 72 0.64 -3.11 13.90
CA VAL A 72 2.11 -3.19 13.76
C VAL A 72 2.77 -2.45 14.93
N CYS A 73 2.87 -3.11 16.08
CA CYS A 73 3.41 -2.53 17.32
C CYS A 73 4.93 -2.33 17.29
N THR A 74 5.65 -3.19 16.59
CA THR A 74 7.12 -3.13 16.54
C THR A 74 7.56 -2.75 15.16
N ARG A 75 8.33 -1.67 15.07
CA ARG A 75 9.00 -1.30 13.84
C ARG A 75 9.96 -2.42 13.40
N PRO A 76 9.86 -2.91 12.15
CA PRO A 76 10.87 -3.82 11.61
C PRO A 76 12.23 -3.12 11.51
N ALA A 77 13.28 -3.74 12.06
CA ALA A 77 14.65 -3.22 11.99
C ALA A 77 15.40 -3.68 10.72
N SER A 78 15.03 -4.84 10.19
CA SER A 78 15.63 -5.40 8.97
C SER A 78 14.65 -6.34 8.26
N LEU A 79 14.90 -6.58 6.97
CA LEU A 79 14.25 -7.67 6.24
C LEU A 79 14.64 -9.04 6.84
N PRO A 80 13.76 -10.06 6.74
CA PRO A 80 14.05 -11.43 7.15
C PRO A 80 15.37 -11.98 6.60
N ALA A 81 15.97 -12.89 7.37
CA ALA A 81 17.17 -13.61 6.95
C ALA A 81 16.93 -14.34 5.62
N GLY A 82 17.91 -14.30 4.71
CA GLY A 82 17.80 -14.89 3.37
C GLY A 82 17.35 -13.91 2.27
N ILE A 83 16.83 -12.74 2.62
CA ILE A 83 16.55 -11.67 1.65
C ILE A 83 17.80 -10.80 1.48
N PRO A 84 18.34 -10.66 0.25
CA PRO A 84 19.53 -9.85 0.02
C PRO A 84 19.35 -8.41 0.50
N LYS A 85 20.18 -7.99 1.47
CA LYS A 85 20.21 -6.60 1.95
C LYS A 85 20.82 -5.72 0.86
N ARG A 86 19.98 -4.97 0.15
CA ARG A 86 20.44 -3.92 -0.76
C ARG A 86 20.60 -2.63 0.03
N SER A 87 21.83 -2.15 0.16
CA SER A 87 22.21 -0.98 0.98
C SER A 87 21.56 0.34 0.58
N TRP A 88 20.89 0.42 -0.57
CA TRP A 88 20.18 1.61 -1.03
C TRP A 88 18.66 1.41 -1.13
N TYR A 89 18.15 0.19 -0.95
CA TYR A 89 16.73 -0.09 -1.17
C TYR A 89 15.93 0.40 0.05
N PRO A 90 15.01 1.39 -0.11
CA PRO A 90 14.28 1.97 1.00
C PRO A 90 13.11 1.06 1.40
N TRP A 91 13.38 -0.19 1.77
CA TRP A 91 12.36 -1.21 1.96
C TRP A 91 11.28 -0.78 2.98
N LEU A 92 11.64 -0.04 4.02
CA LEU A 92 10.69 0.40 5.05
C LEU A 92 9.50 1.22 4.48
N ILE A 93 9.69 1.98 3.39
CA ILE A 93 8.59 2.78 2.81
C ILE A 93 7.43 1.92 2.31
N TRP A 94 7.70 0.69 1.85
CA TRP A 94 6.66 -0.22 1.34
C TRP A 94 5.67 -0.62 2.43
N LEU A 95 6.19 -0.84 3.64
CA LEU A 95 5.35 -1.08 4.82
C LEU A 95 4.48 0.14 5.10
N LEU A 96 5.07 1.34 5.07
CA LEU A 96 4.34 2.57 5.38
C LEU A 96 3.26 2.91 4.34
N TRP A 97 3.51 2.70 3.04
CA TRP A 97 2.48 2.85 2.01
C TRP A 97 1.32 1.86 2.20
N THR A 98 1.63 0.64 2.60
CA THR A 98 0.60 -0.38 2.85
C THR A 98 -0.22 -0.04 4.11
N LEU A 99 0.43 0.50 5.15
CA LEU A 99 -0.25 1.05 6.32
C LEU A 99 -1.13 2.26 5.95
N GLU A 100 -0.63 3.19 5.14
CA GLU A 100 -1.40 4.35 4.68
C GLU A 100 -2.67 3.92 3.94
N GLU A 101 -2.58 3.00 2.99
CA GLU A 101 -3.75 2.50 2.24
C GLU A 101 -4.81 1.90 3.17
N ARG A 102 -4.36 1.13 4.17
CA ARG A 102 -5.23 0.58 5.22
C ARG A 102 -5.87 1.70 6.05
N TRP A 103 -5.08 2.63 6.57
CA TRP A 103 -5.57 3.74 7.39
C TRP A 103 -6.52 4.66 6.63
N ARG A 104 -6.25 4.95 5.35
CA ARG A 104 -7.15 5.71 4.47
C ARG A 104 -8.48 5.00 4.28
N THR A 105 -8.46 3.68 4.09
CA THR A 105 -9.67 2.87 3.96
C THR A 105 -10.50 2.92 5.24
N LEU A 106 -9.87 2.70 6.40
CA LEU A 106 -10.54 2.75 7.71
C LEU A 106 -11.07 4.16 8.01
N HIS A 107 -10.27 5.19 7.77
CA HIS A 107 -10.66 6.58 7.94
C HIS A 107 -11.84 6.97 7.04
N ALA A 108 -11.78 6.61 5.76
CA ALA A 108 -12.88 6.89 4.84
C ALA A 108 -14.17 6.17 5.26
N ALA A 109 -14.09 4.90 5.68
CA ALA A 109 -15.25 4.17 6.19
C ALA A 109 -15.84 4.84 7.43
N TRP A 110 -15.01 5.25 8.38
CA TRP A 110 -15.46 5.97 9.57
C TRP A 110 -16.16 7.29 9.21
N ARG A 111 -15.56 8.09 8.33
CA ARG A 111 -16.06 9.45 8.02
C ARG A 111 -17.20 9.49 7.00
N MET A 112 -17.33 8.49 6.13
CA MET A 112 -18.29 8.50 5.01
C MET A 112 -19.43 7.49 5.18
N LEU A 113 -19.23 6.46 6.00
CA LEU A 113 -20.22 5.39 6.23
C LEU A 113 -20.64 5.29 7.71
N ASP A 114 -20.16 6.20 8.57
CA ASP A 114 -20.37 6.19 10.02
C ASP A 114 -19.95 4.85 10.68
N ASP A 115 -18.90 4.22 10.15
CA ASP A 115 -18.35 2.94 10.66
C ASP A 115 -17.44 3.17 11.87
N GLU A 116 -18.03 3.23 13.07
CA GLU A 116 -17.30 3.47 14.33
C GLU A 116 -16.25 2.40 14.65
N GLU A 117 -16.46 1.16 14.21
CA GLU A 117 -15.47 0.08 14.38
C GLU A 117 -14.19 0.39 13.56
N ALA A 118 -14.35 0.93 12.36
CA ALA A 118 -13.22 1.36 11.54
C ALA A 118 -12.46 2.54 12.19
N GLY A 119 -13.19 3.48 12.80
CA GLY A 119 -12.60 4.59 13.57
C GLY A 119 -11.79 4.10 14.77
N LEU A 120 -12.33 3.16 15.55
CA LEU A 120 -11.65 2.56 16.70
C LEU A 120 -10.37 1.82 16.28
N LEU A 121 -10.44 1.01 15.21
CA LEU A 121 -9.28 0.28 14.70
C LEU A 121 -8.18 1.22 14.21
N LEU A 122 -8.54 2.30 13.51
CA LEU A 122 -7.58 3.32 13.10
C LEU A 122 -6.87 3.94 14.31
N GLN A 123 -7.63 4.35 15.34
CA GLN A 123 -7.04 4.94 16.55
C GLN A 123 -6.11 3.97 17.28
N GLN A 124 -6.49 2.69 17.39
CA GLN A 124 -5.66 1.65 17.99
C GLN A 124 -4.35 1.45 17.21
N GLU A 125 -4.40 1.43 15.88
CA GLU A 125 -3.21 1.27 15.04
C GLU A 125 -2.29 2.48 15.10
N LEU A 126 -2.83 3.71 15.11
CA LEU A 126 -2.04 4.92 15.28
C LEU A 126 -1.39 4.99 16.66
N ALA A 127 -2.11 4.61 17.72
CA ALA A 127 -1.57 4.54 19.08
C ALA A 127 -0.46 3.48 19.21
N ALA A 128 -0.57 2.36 18.49
CA ALA A 128 0.46 1.31 18.51
C ALA A 128 1.82 1.79 17.99
N LEU A 129 1.88 2.88 17.21
CA LEU A 129 3.13 3.48 16.75
C LEU A 129 3.96 4.08 17.88
N ASP A 130 3.39 4.40 19.03
CA ASP A 130 4.13 4.87 20.22
C ASP A 130 5.16 3.83 20.71
N GLN A 131 4.93 2.56 20.40
CA GLN A 131 5.84 1.46 20.73
C GLN A 131 7.03 1.36 19.75
N TRP A 132 7.05 2.15 18.68
CA TRP A 132 8.15 2.13 17.72
C TRP A 132 9.37 2.85 18.29
N GLN A 133 10.49 2.12 18.35
CA GLN A 133 11.78 2.65 18.84
C GLN A 133 12.33 3.86 18.05
N SER A 134 11.87 4.08 16.81
CA SER A 134 12.27 5.20 15.95
C SER A 134 11.35 5.32 14.73
N PHE A 135 11.26 6.52 14.15
CA PHE A 135 10.57 6.80 12.88
C PHE A 135 11.53 7.17 11.73
N THR A 136 12.84 7.00 11.91
CA THR A 136 13.87 7.22 10.88
C THR A 136 13.84 6.15 9.78
N ASN A 137 14.69 6.20 8.77
CA ASN A 137 14.87 5.09 7.84
C ASN A 137 15.65 3.93 8.49
N TRP A 138 15.79 2.78 7.80
CA TRP A 138 16.47 1.58 8.31
C TRP A 138 17.97 1.80 8.61
N ASN A 139 18.57 2.83 8.02
CA ASN A 139 19.94 3.27 8.25
C ASN A 139 20.04 4.42 9.27
N ASN A 140 18.98 4.68 10.04
CA ASN A 140 18.85 5.78 11.00
C ASN A 140 18.83 7.21 10.42
N GLU A 141 18.78 7.36 9.09
CA GLU A 141 18.66 8.69 8.48
C GLU A 141 17.21 9.19 8.47
N VAL A 142 17.02 10.49 8.61
CA VAL A 142 15.74 11.13 8.29
C VAL A 142 15.57 11.10 6.77
N GLY A 143 14.43 10.61 6.29
CA GLY A 143 14.20 10.49 4.86
C GLY A 143 12.76 10.18 4.51
N LEU A 144 12.57 9.54 3.35
CA LEU A 144 11.25 9.24 2.80
C LEU A 144 10.31 8.54 3.81
N PRO A 145 10.71 7.50 4.56
CA PRO A 145 9.83 6.89 5.58
C PRO A 145 9.39 7.87 6.67
N THR A 146 10.30 8.70 7.15
CA THR A 146 10.03 9.66 8.24
C THR A 146 9.05 10.73 7.78
N GLY A 147 9.32 11.36 6.63
CA GLY A 147 8.43 12.39 6.09
C GLY A 147 7.05 11.84 5.74
N HIS A 148 6.99 10.62 5.20
CA HIS A 148 5.73 9.97 4.86
C HIS A 148 4.87 9.66 6.09
N LEU A 149 5.47 9.07 7.13
CA LEU A 149 4.74 8.79 8.37
C LEU A 149 4.30 10.07 9.07
N ALA A 150 5.15 11.11 9.10
CA ALA A 150 4.77 12.41 9.64
C ALA A 150 3.57 13.01 8.91
N ALA A 151 3.51 12.90 7.57
CA ALA A 151 2.37 13.33 6.78
C ALA A 151 1.11 12.53 7.10
N CYS A 152 1.21 11.20 7.27
CA CYS A 152 0.09 10.36 7.68
C CYS A 152 -0.45 10.78 9.06
N LEU A 153 0.42 10.92 10.06
CA LEU A 153 0.04 11.35 11.41
C LEU A 153 -0.61 12.74 11.37
N ALA A 154 -0.04 13.67 10.62
CA ALA A 154 -0.61 15.00 10.45
C ALA A 154 -1.97 14.98 9.75
N TYR A 155 -2.29 13.96 8.97
CA TYR A 155 -3.59 13.80 8.30
C TYR A 155 -4.63 13.16 9.22
N PHE A 156 -4.27 12.09 9.95
CA PHE A 156 -5.22 11.31 10.75
C PHE A 156 -5.43 11.81 12.19
N LEU A 157 -4.53 12.66 12.71
CA LEU A 157 -4.65 13.25 14.06
C LEU A 157 -5.30 14.63 14.08
N ARG A 158 -5.88 15.07 12.97
CA ARG A 158 -6.69 16.31 12.87
C ARG A 158 -8.15 15.99 13.08
#